data_AF-A0AAU7M9C9-F1
#
_entry.id   AF-A0AAU7M9C9-F1
#
_cell.length_a   1.000
_cell.length_b   1.000
_cell.length_c   1.000
_cell.angle_alpha   90.00
_cell.angle_beta   90.00
_cell.angle_gamma   90.00
#
_symmetry.space_group_name_H-M   'P 1'
#
loop_
_entity.id
_entity.type
_entity.pdbx_description
1 polymer ?
#
loop_
_entity_poly.entity_id
_entity_poly.type
_entity_poly.pdbx_seq_one_letter_code
_entity_poly.pdbx_strand_id
1 'polypeptide(L)' 'MSTHRPVVAERLLLLDRVGWFVLARPVLIEAGQTYRVDHEANELHVDRGAGRSSRIPGRTCR' A
#
# COMPACT_ATOMS: atom_id res chain seq x y z
N MET A 1 -2.18 6.92 -16.50
CA MET A 1 -1.60 7.41 -15.24
C MET A 1 -2.72 7.72 -14.27
N SER A 2 -3.18 6.71 -13.51
CA SER A 2 -4.24 6.91 -12.52
C SER A 2 -3.68 7.62 -11.28
N THR A 3 -4.13 8.85 -11.03
CA THR A 3 -3.67 9.74 -9.97
C THR A 3 -4.33 9.40 -8.62
N HIS A 4 -4.02 8.24 -8.05
CA HIS A 4 -4.33 8.00 -6.64
C HIS A 4 -3.25 8.65 -5.75
N ARG A 5 -3.67 9.65 -4.96
CA ARG A 5 -2.79 10.30 -3.97
C ARG A 5 -2.37 9.26 -2.91
N PRO A 6 -1.10 9.23 -2.50
CA PRO A 6 -0.65 8.38 -1.40
C PRO A 6 -1.44 8.69 -0.12
N VAL A 7 -1.74 7.66 0.65
CA VAL A 7 -2.37 7.78 1.97
C VAL A 7 -1.29 7.77 3.02
N VAL A 8 -1.32 8.74 3.94
CA VAL A 8 -0.42 8.81 5.10
C VAL A 8 -1.04 8.01 6.24
N ALA A 9 -0.25 7.13 6.85
CA ALA A 9 -0.67 6.44 8.06
C ALA A 9 -0.48 7.35 9.28
N GLU A 10 -1.57 7.80 9.89
CA GLU A 10 -1.53 8.61 11.13
C GLU A 10 -1.11 7.80 12.36
N ARG A 11 -1.15 6.46 12.27
CA ARG A 11 -0.78 5.50 13.33
C ARG A 11 -0.32 4.19 12.70
N LEU A 12 0.25 3.29 13.51
CA LEU A 12 0.58 1.93 13.09
C LEU A 12 -0.66 1.21 12.57
N LEU A 13 -0.57 0.67 11.35
CA LEU A 13 -1.67 0.03 10.65
C LEU A 13 -1.21 -1.30 10.05
N LEU A 14 -1.93 -2.38 10.33
CA LEU A 14 -1.73 -3.65 9.65
C LEU A 14 -2.77 -3.75 8.53
N LEU A 15 -2.32 -3.72 7.27
CA LEU A 15 -3.17 -3.78 6.09
C LEU A 15 -3.17 -5.18 5.49
N ASP A 16 -4.33 -5.75 5.25
CA ASP A 16 -4.54 -6.96 4.45
C ASP A 16 -5.44 -6.70 3.23
N ARG A 17 -6.28 -5.66 3.29
CA ARG A 17 -7.18 -5.22 2.22
C ARG A 17 -7.29 -3.69 2.20
N VAL A 18 -7.24 -3.12 0.99
CA VAL A 18 -7.48 -1.69 0.74
C VAL A 18 -8.55 -1.57 -0.34
N GLY A 19 -9.79 -1.28 0.06
CA GLY A 19 -10.94 -1.26 -0.86
C GLY A 19 -11.17 -2.63 -1.51
N TRP A 20 -11.02 -2.71 -2.83
CA TRP A 20 -11.14 -3.95 -3.61
C TRP A 20 -9.81 -4.69 -3.82
N PHE A 21 -8.71 -4.18 -3.27
CA PHE A 21 -7.39 -4.77 -3.39
C PHE A 21 -7.04 -5.61 -2.15
N VAL A 22 -6.64 -6.86 -2.33
CA VAL A 22 -6.28 -7.81 -1.26
C VAL A 22 -4.80 -8.16 -1.37
N LEU A 23 -4.07 -8.02 -0.28
CA LEU A 23 -2.64 -8.34 -0.22
C LEU A 23 -2.40 -9.84 -0.09
N ALA A 24 -1.28 -10.33 -0.61
CA ALA A 24 -0.88 -11.73 -0.45
C ALA A 24 -0.57 -12.09 1.02
N ARG A 25 -0.16 -11.09 1.81
CA ARG A 25 0.07 -11.17 3.26
C ARG A 25 -0.18 -9.82 3.90
N PRO A 26 -0.56 -9.76 5.19
CA PRO A 26 -0.68 -8.50 5.89
C PRO A 26 0.64 -7.71 5.88
N VAL A 27 0.54 -6.38 5.73
CA VAL A 27 1.68 -5.46 5.70
C VAL A 27 1.52 -4.43 6.81
N LEU A 28 2.51 -4.35 7.68
CA LEU A 28 2.59 -3.27 8.67
C LEU A 28 3.04 -1.97 8.00
N ILE A 29 2.30 -0.90 8.25
CA ILE A 29 2.60 0.48 7.86
C ILE A 29 2.78 1.27 9.15
N GLU A 30 3.93 1.92 9.30
CA GLU A 30 4.24 2.72 10.48
C GLU A 30 3.66 4.13 10.37
N ALA A 31 3.50 4.80 11.51
CA ALA A 31 3.05 6.19 11.53
C ALA A 31 3.99 7.08 10.69
N GLY A 32 3.41 7.94 9.86
CA GLY A 32 4.14 8.82 8.93
C GLY A 32 4.59 8.15 7.63
N GLN A 33 4.51 6.82 7.49
CA GLN A 33 4.73 6.15 6.21
C GLN A 33 3.54 6.41 5.28
N THR A 34 3.79 6.36 3.97
CA THR A 34 2.73 6.50 2.97
C THR A 34 2.57 5.23 2.15
N TYR A 35 1.37 4.99 1.66
CA TYR A 35 1.10 3.88 0.76
C TYR A 35 0.18 4.29 -0.40
N ARG A 36 0.31 3.57 -1.52
CA ARG A 36 -0.60 3.68 -2.67
C ARG A 36 -0.82 2.31 -3.30
N VAL A 37 -2.01 2.06 -3.81
CA VAL A 37 -2.29 0.87 -4.63
C VAL A 37 -2.01 1.22 -6.10
N ASP A 38 -1.22 0.37 -6.74
CA ASP A 38 -0.99 0.37 -8.18
C ASP A 38 -1.86 -0.71 -8.81
N HIS A 39 -2.99 -0.28 -9.39
CA HIS A 39 -3.97 -1.20 -9.97
C HIS A 39 -3.50 -1.86 -11.27
N GLU A 40 -2.60 -1.20 -12.01
CA GLU A 40 -2.06 -1.75 -13.26
C GLU A 40 -1.08 -2.88 -12.94
N ALA A 41 -0.22 -2.69 -11.93
CA ALA A 41 0.72 -3.70 -11.48
C ALA A 41 0.15 -4.73 -10.49
N ASN A 42 -1.05 -4.51 -9.93
CA ASN A 42 -1.61 -5.24 -8.79
C ASN A 42 -0.66 -5.27 -7.58
N GLU A 43 -0.11 -4.11 -7.23
CA GLU A 43 0.86 -3.97 -6.13
C GLU A 43 0.44 -2.89 -5.15
N LEU A 44 0.77 -3.08 -3.87
CA LEU A 44 0.84 -2.00 -2.89
C LEU A 44 2.26 -1.46 -2.86
N HIS A 45 2.40 -0.16 -3.11
CA HIS A 45 3.64 0.57 -2.88
C HIS A 45 3.58 1.21 -1.50
N VAL A 46 4.62 1.00 -0.70
CA VAL A 46 4.79 1.63 0.61
C VAL A 46 6.09 2.42 0.60
N ASP A 47 6.01 3.72 0.85
CA ASP A 47 7.17 4.54 1.19
C ASP A 47 7.47 4.35 2.67
N ARG A 48 8.66 3.80 2.95
CA ARG A 48 9.13 3.50 4.31
C ARG A 48 9.86 4.69 4.94
N GLY A 49 10.02 5.78 4.20
CA GLY A 49 10.86 6.92 4.57
C GLY A 49 12.35 6.65 4.34
N ALA A 50 13.14 7.72 4.46
CA ALA A 50 14.60 7.69 4.26
C ALA A 50 15.02 7.09 2.90
N GLY A 51 14.25 7.36 1.85
CA GLY A 51 14.50 6.87 0.50
C GLY A 51 14.24 5.36 0.30
N ARG A 52 13.66 4.68 1.29
CA ARG A 52 13.32 3.25 1.20
C ARG A 52 11.87 3.08 0.79
N SER A 53 11.61 2.12 -0.09
CA SER A 53 10.24 1.73 -0.46
C SER A 53 10.11 0.22 -0.55
N SER A 54 8.87 -0.26 -0.43
CA SER A 54 8.51 -1.67 -0.59
C SER A 54 7.40 -1.80 -1.62
N ARG A 55 7.49 -2.82 -2.47
CA ARG A 55 6.43 -3.23 -3.39
C ARG A 55 5.91 -4.57 -2.91
N ILE A 56 4.61 -4.64 -2.61
CA ILE A 56 3.98 -5.84 -2.08
C ILE A 56 2.93 -6.31 -3.08
N PRO A 57 3.02 -7.55 -3.58
CA PRO A 57 2.02 -8.07 -4.51
C PRO A 57 0.67 -8.28 -3.81
N GLY A 58 -0.39 -8.09 -4.58
CA GLY A 58 -1.74 -8.42 -4.19
C GLY A 58 -2.58 -8.79 -5.38
N ARG A 59 -3.90 -8.68 -5.21
CA ARG A 59 -4.88 -8.97 -6.26
C ARG A 59 -6.06 -8.02 -6.11
N THR A 60 -6.62 -7.59 -7.23
CA THR A 60 -7.93 -6.92 -7.24
C THR A 60 -9.03 -7.98 -7.24
N CYS A 61 -10.00 -7.88 -6.34
CA CYS A 61 -11.23 -8.65 -6.42
C CYS A 61 -11.98 -8.21 -7.70
N ARG A 62 -12.19 -9.16 -8.62
CA ARG A 62 -13.04 -8.96 -9.81
C ARG A 62 -14.51 -9.01 -9.44
#